data_AF-A0A7C2AV32-F1
#
_entry.id   AF-A0A7C2AV32-F1
#
_cell.length_a   1.000
_cell.length_b   1.000
_cell.length_c   1.000
_cell.angle_alpha   90.00
_cell.angle_beta   90.00
_cell.angle_gamma   90.00
#
_symmetry.space_group_name_H-M   'P 1'
#
loop_
_entity.id
_entity.type
_entity.pdbx_description
1 polymer ?
#
loop_
_entity_poly.entity_id
_entity_poly.type
_entity_poly.pdbx_seq_one_letter_code
_entity_poly.pdbx_strand_id
1 'polypeptide(L)' 'ADVVLGIAKPTDCPLFMRACTPTKPYGPCMVSSEGTCAIWARFGGGGLADTIAEELGLK' A
#
# COMPACT_ATOMS: atom_id res chain seq x y z
N ALA A 1 -12.46 4.07 1.44
CA ALA A 1 -12.14 5.37 2.06
C ALA A 1 -11.13 5.21 3.21
N ASP A 2 -11.17 4.08 3.90
CA ASP A 2 -10.41 3.75 5.11
C ASP A 2 -8.90 3.99 5.02
N VAL A 3 -8.28 3.78 3.85
CA VAL A 3 -6.85 4.10 3.63
C VAL A 3 -6.57 5.60 3.77
N VAL A 4 -7.42 6.46 3.22
CA VAL A 4 -7.27 7.93 3.30
C VAL A 4 -7.57 8.43 4.71
N LEU A 5 -8.41 7.71 5.47
CA LEU A 5 -8.70 8.01 6.87
C LEU A 5 -7.64 7.47 7.84
N GLY A 6 -6.63 6.73 7.35
CA GLY A 6 -5.61 6.10 8.20
C GLY A 6 -6.12 4.92 9.03
N ILE A 7 -7.30 4.38 8.70
CA ILE A 7 -7.93 3.25 9.41
C ILE A 7 -7.43 1.90 8.85
N ALA A 8 -6.97 1.87 7.60
CA ALA A 8 -6.51 0.66 6.92
C ALA A 8 -5.22 0.93 6.12
N LYS A 9 -4.36 -0.08 5.96
CA LYS A 9 -3.20 -0.01 5.05
C LYS A 9 -3.67 -0.25 3.60
N PRO A 10 -2.92 0.23 2.59
CA PRO A 10 -3.22 -0.12 1.20
C PRO A 10 -3.31 -1.63 0.95
N THR A 11 -2.50 -2.43 1.65
CA THR A 11 -2.54 -3.91 1.58
C THR A 11 -3.84 -4.54 2.07
N ASP A 12 -4.60 -3.83 2.91
CA ASP A 12 -5.91 -4.28 3.40
C ASP A 12 -7.03 -3.97 2.40
N CYS A 13 -6.78 -3.09 1.42
CA CYS A 13 -7.73 -2.78 0.36
C CYS A 13 -7.78 -3.93 -0.66
N PRO A 14 -8.97 -4.54 -0.91
CA PRO A 14 -9.07 -5.71 -1.78
C PRO A 14 -8.74 -5.43 -3.25
N LEU A 15 -8.73 -4.16 -3.66
CA LEU A 15 -8.43 -3.72 -5.02
C LEU A 15 -6.94 -3.38 -5.22
N PHE A 16 -6.19 -3.11 -4.14
CA PHE A 16 -4.82 -2.60 -4.21
C PHE A 16 -3.89 -3.62 -4.90
N MET A 17 -3.16 -3.16 -5.92
CA MET A 17 -2.26 -3.96 -6.77
C MET A 17 -2.93 -5.18 -7.44
N ARG A 18 -4.26 -5.22 -7.46
CA ARG A 18 -5.07 -6.17 -8.24
C ARG A 18 -5.75 -5.40 -9.36
N ALA A 19 -6.98 -4.95 -9.13
CA ALA A 19 -7.71 -4.12 -10.08
C ALA A 19 -7.16 -2.67 -10.11
N CYS A 20 -6.80 -2.13 -8.94
CA CYS A 20 -6.27 -0.78 -8.77
C CYS A 20 -4.74 -0.80 -8.82
N THR A 21 -4.16 -0.27 -9.89
CA THR A 21 -2.71 -0.19 -10.12
C THR A 21 -2.33 1.24 -10.57
N PRO A 22 -1.03 1.62 -10.56
CA PRO A 22 -0.61 2.94 -11.05
C PRO A 22 -1.01 3.22 -12.50
N THR A 23 -1.03 2.20 -13.38
CA THR A 23 -1.44 2.34 -14.79
C THR A 23 -2.95 2.26 -14.99
N LYS A 24 -3.68 1.64 -14.05
CA LYS A 24 -5.15 1.56 -14.03
C LYS A 24 -5.69 1.93 -12.64
N PRO A 25 -5.71 3.23 -12.30
CA PRO A 25 -6.12 3.67 -10.96
C PRO A 25 -7.64 3.63 -10.81
N TYR A 26 -8.12 3.13 -9.68
CA TYR A 26 -9.56 3.12 -9.35
C TYR A 26 -10.00 4.31 -8.50
N GLY A 27 -9.09 4.94 -7.76
CA GLY A 27 -9.44 5.98 -6.81
C GLY A 27 -8.30 6.95 -6.51
N PRO A 28 -8.60 8.08 -5.85
CA PRO A 28 -7.66 9.20 -5.69
C PRO A 28 -6.40 8.81 -4.89
N CYS A 29 -6.48 7.84 -3.97
CA CYS A 29 -5.32 7.36 -3.23
C CYS A 29 -4.24 6.73 -4.13
N MET A 30 -4.60 6.28 -5.33
CA MET A 30 -3.69 5.69 -6.33
C MET A 30 -3.31 6.67 -7.44
N VAL A 31 -4.16 7.67 -7.73
CA VAL A 31 -3.89 8.68 -8.77
C VAL A 31 -2.89 9.73 -8.29
N SER A 32 -3.04 10.19 -7.05
CA SER A 32 -2.22 11.27 -6.51
C SER A 32 -0.78 10.80 -6.29
N SER A 33 0.20 11.65 -6.63
CA SER A 33 1.62 11.42 -6.31
C SER A 33 1.88 11.36 -4.80
N GLU A 34 1.05 12.05 -4.02
CA GLU A 34 1.06 12.01 -2.54
C GLU A 34 0.08 10.97 -1.98
N GLY A 35 -0.62 10.24 -2.86
CA GLY A 35 -1.59 9.24 -2.47
C GLY A 35 -0.92 8.06 -1.79
N THR A 36 -1.42 7.67 -0.62
CA THR A 36 -0.87 6.55 0.16
C THR A 36 -0.77 5.26 -0.65
N CYS A 37 -1.78 4.96 -1.49
CA CYS A 37 -1.75 3.76 -2.35
C CYS A 37 -0.67 3.89 -3.44
N ALA A 38 -0.53 5.06 -4.06
CA ALA A 38 0.50 5.30 -5.08
C ALA A 38 1.91 5.17 -4.51
N ILE A 39 2.15 5.73 -3.32
CA ILE A 39 3.43 5.64 -2.59
C ILE A 39 3.73 4.17 -2.26
N TRP A 40 2.76 3.43 -1.70
CA TRP A 40 2.92 2.02 -1.38
C TRP A 40 3.22 1.16 -2.62
N ALA A 41 2.59 1.46 -3.75
CA ALA A 41 2.84 0.74 -5.00
C ALA A 41 4.24 1.03 -5.57
N ARG A 42 4.76 2.25 -5.36
CA ARG A 42 6.05 2.69 -5.91
C ARG A 42 7.25 2.29 -5.05
N PHE A 43 7.12 2.40 -3.73
CA PHE A 43 8.23 2.25 -2.81
C PHE A 43 8.03 1.07 -1.84
N GLY A 44 6.91 0.36 -1.92
CA GLY A 44 6.43 -0.46 -0.82
C GLY A 44 5.92 0.42 0.32
N GLY A 45 5.42 -0.20 1.38
CA GLY A 45 5.18 0.56 2.60
C GLY A 45 5.41 -0.30 3.82
N GLY A 46 6.56 -0.07 4.41
CA GLY A 46 6.97 -0.58 5.72
C GLY A 46 7.20 -2.08 5.84
N GLY A 47 6.59 -2.91 4.99
CA GLY A 47 6.56 -4.36 5.17
C GLY A 47 7.88 -5.07 4.93
N LEU A 48 8.79 -4.54 4.12
CA LEU A 48 10.08 -5.21 3.86
C LEU A 48 10.89 -5.38 5.14
N ALA A 49 10.94 -4.36 6.00
CA ALA A 49 11.63 -4.46 7.28
C ALA A 49 10.94 -5.47 8.22
N ASP A 50 9.60 -5.52 8.21
CA ASP A 50 8.83 -6.47 8.99
C ASP A 50 9.00 -7.92 8.52
N THR A 51 8.99 -8.16 7.20
CA THR A 51 9.24 -9.47 6.58
C THR A 51 10.67 -9.92 6.83
N ILE A 52 11.65 -9.04 6.66
CA ILE A 52 13.05 -9.34 7.00
C ILE A 52 13.18 -9.62 8.49
N ALA A 53 12.49 -8.89 9.37
CA ALA A 53 12.52 -9.16 10.80
C ALA A 53 11.95 -10.55 11.15
N GLU A 54 10.86 -10.98 10.51
CA GLU A 54 10.34 -12.35 10.65
C GLU A 54 11.32 -13.40 10.11
N GLU A 55 11.86 -13.21 8.90
CA GLU A 55 12.83 -14.14 8.29
C GLU A 55 14.13 -14.28 9.12
N LEU A 56 14.55 -13.20 9.77
CA LEU A 56 15.73 -13.16 10.64
C LEU A 56 15.42 -13.54 12.10
N GLY A 57 14.18 -13.87 12.45
CA GLY A 57 13.79 -14.25 13.82
C GLY A 57 13.92 -13.13 14.84
N LEU A 58 13.78 -11.87 14.41
CA LEU A 58 13.86 -10.66 15.25
C LEU A 58 12.48 -10.21 15.75
N LYS A 59 11.41 -10.94 15.43
CA LYS A 59 10.02 -10.72 15.86
C LYS A 59 9.44 -11.93 16.58
#